data_AF-A0A2S9F7J2-F1
#
_entry.id   AF-A0A2S9F7J2-F1
#
_cell.length_a   1.000
_cell.length_b   1.000
_cell.length_c   1.000
_cell.angle_alpha   90.00
_cell.angle_beta   90.00
_cell.angle_gamma   90.00
#
_symmetry.space_group_name_H-M   'P 1'
#
loop_
_entity.id
_entity.type
_entity.pdbx_description
1 polymer ?
#
loop_
_entity_poly.entity_id
_entity_poly.type
_entity_poly.pdbx_seq_one_letter_code
_entity_poly.pdbx_strand_id
1 'polypeptide(L)'
;ELREETGLIAAEMTEIGLLDVAPGMSSQRGRIFLATGVTEGPHDREHEEQDMRSAWFTRSEVEQMMRDGVITDAQTMAAWTLMLLAGH
;
A
#
# COMPACT_ATOMS: atom_id res chain seq x y z
N GLU A 1 9.45 4.09 -4.75
CA GLU A 1 8.14 3.60 -4.28
C GLU A 1 6.96 4.52 -4.59
N LEU A 2 6.25 5.16 -3.65
CA LEU A 2 4.93 5.81 -3.94
C LEU A 2 4.90 6.68 -5.21
N ARG A 3 5.77 7.69 -5.32
CA ARG A 3 5.85 8.55 -6.52
C ARG A 3 6.35 7.77 -7.74
N GLU A 4 7.37 6.93 -7.58
CA GLU A 4 8.01 6.20 -8.67
C GLU A 4 7.03 5.23 -9.34
N GLU A 5 6.33 4.41 -8.57
CA GLU A 5 5.41 3.38 -9.07
C GLU A 5 4.06 3.97 -9.55
N THR A 6 3.51 4.92 -8.79
CA THR A 6 2.11 5.39 -8.95
C THR A 6 1.97 6.82 -9.46
N GLY A 7 3.03 7.63 -9.40
CA GLY A 7 2.97 9.07 -9.66
C GLY A 7 2.36 9.90 -8.52
N LEU A 8 1.93 9.27 -7.43
CA LEU A 8 1.29 9.95 -6.31
C LEU A 8 2.33 10.65 -5.42
N ILE A 9 2.01 11.89 -5.03
CA ILE A 9 2.82 12.71 -4.12
C ILE A 9 1.98 13.00 -2.87
N ALA A 10 2.45 12.56 -1.72
CA ALA A 10 1.80 12.79 -0.44
C ALA A 10 2.27 14.10 0.20
N ALA A 11 1.35 14.83 0.82
CA ALA A 11 1.70 15.98 1.66
C ALA A 11 2.23 15.53 3.03
N GLU A 12 1.68 14.43 3.58
CA GLU A 12 2.11 13.84 4.83
C GLU A 12 2.24 12.32 4.69
N MET A 13 3.28 11.77 5.32
CA MET A 13 3.56 10.35 5.45
C MET A 13 3.66 9.99 6.92
N THR A 14 2.64 9.33 7.45
CA THR A 14 2.58 8.93 8.87
C THR A 14 2.84 7.43 8.97
N GLU A 15 3.84 7.01 9.74
CA GLU A 15 4.03 5.59 9.99
C GLU A 15 2.94 5.04 10.91
N ILE A 16 2.30 3.96 10.47
CA ILE A 16 1.17 3.33 11.18
C ILE A 16 1.47 1.91 11.66
N GLY A 17 2.67 1.37 11.38
CA GLY A 17 3.10 0.12 11.99
C GLY A 17 4.33 -0.54 11.37
N LEU A 18 4.69 -1.67 11.98
CA LEU A 18 5.79 -2.56 11.58
C LEU A 18 5.24 -3.97 11.40
N LEU A 19 5.64 -4.65 10.33
CA LEU A 19 5.24 -6.02 10.01
C LEU A 19 6.47 -6.91 9.85
N ASP A 20 6.47 -8.08 10.49
CA ASP A 20 7.35 -9.18 10.10
C ASP A 20 6.72 -9.86 8.87
N VAL A 21 7.41 -9.84 7.72
CA VAL A 21 6.81 -10.24 6.43
C VAL A 21 6.59 -11.76 6.34
N ALA A 22 7.58 -12.53 6.77
CA ALA A 22 7.53 -13.98 6.77
C ALA A 22 8.40 -14.56 7.90
N PRO A 23 8.00 -14.41 9.18
CA PRO A 23 8.87 -14.67 10.34
C PRO A 23 9.33 -16.14 10.51
N GLY A 24 8.75 -17.08 9.75
CA GLY A 24 9.24 -18.46 9.67
C GLY A 24 10.30 -18.71 8.58
N MET A 25 10.53 -17.75 7.69
CA MET A 25 11.45 -17.87 6.54
C MET A 25 12.53 -16.80 6.52
N SER A 26 12.21 -15.58 6.97
CA SER A 26 13.08 -14.41 6.89
C SER A 26 12.90 -13.50 8.11
N SER A 27 13.96 -12.80 8.49
CA SER A 27 13.93 -11.69 9.45
C SER A 27 13.52 -10.35 8.81
N GLN A 28 13.11 -10.37 7.54
CA GLN A 28 12.64 -9.19 6.83
C GLN A 28 11.42 -8.56 7.49
N ARG A 29 11.49 -7.24 7.63
CA ARG A 29 10.42 -6.41 8.16
C ARG A 29 10.02 -5.32 7.17
N GLY A 30 8.74 -4.99 7.14
CA GLY A 30 8.18 -3.87 6.40
C GLY A 30 7.63 -2.81 7.35
N ARG A 31 7.88 -1.53 7.05
CA ARG A 31 7.22 -0.40 7.74
C ARG A 31 6.05 0.07 6.90
N ILE A 32 4.92 0.31 7.54
CA ILE A 32 3.69 0.73 6.87
C ILE A 32 3.46 2.21 7.14
N PHE A 33 3.16 2.95 6.08
CA PHE A 33 2.89 4.39 6.13
C PHE A 33 1.51 4.70 5.54
N LEU A 34 0.82 5.65 6.15
CA LEU A 34 -0.37 6.30 5.62
C LEU A 34 0.04 7.59 4.91
N ALA A 35 -0.26 7.66 3.62
CA ALA A 35 -0.08 8.85 2.80
C ALA A 35 -1.37 9.68 2.80
N THR A 36 -1.30 10.96 3.16
CA THR A 36 -2.45 11.88 3.10
C THR A 36 -2.12 13.16 2.33
N GLY A 37 -3.16 13.91 1.94
CA GLY A 37 -3.02 15.08 1.07
C GLY A 37 -2.43 14.71 -0.29
N VAL A 38 -2.83 13.57 -0.84
CA VAL A 38 -2.24 12.99 -2.04
C VAL A 38 -2.65 13.79 -3.28
N THR A 39 -1.69 14.06 -4.16
CA THR A 39 -1.88 14.68 -5.47
C THR A 39 -1.24 13.82 -6.56
N GLU A 40 -1.77 13.90 -7.78
CA GLU A 40 -1.23 13.17 -8.94
C GLU A 40 -0.09 13.97 -9.61
N GLY A 41 0.97 13.26 -9.97
CA GLY A 41 2.09 13.75 -10.75
C GLY A 41 2.61 12.67 -11.70
N PRO A 42 3.71 12.93 -12.43
CA PRO A 42 4.33 11.91 -13.26
C PRO A 42 4.94 10.80 -12.40
N HIS A 43 4.74 9.56 -12.82
CA HIS A 43 5.47 8.41 -12.28
C HIS A 43 6.93 8.42 -12.76
N ASP A 44 7.81 7.75 -12.02
CA ASP A 44 9.27 7.71 -12.26
C ASP A 44 9.76 6.25 -12.14
N ARG A 45 9.06 5.39 -12.88
CA ARG A 45 9.19 3.92 -12.80
C ARG A 45 10.54 3.44 -13.27
N GLU A 46 11.06 2.44 -12.58
CA GLU A 46 12.19 1.67 -13.06
C GLU A 46 11.81 0.80 -14.27
N HIS A 47 12.80 0.22 -14.96
CA HIS A 47 12.55 -0.62 -16.12
C HIS A 47 11.69 -1.85 -15.79
N GLU A 48 11.86 -2.39 -14.58
CA GLU A 48 11.14 -3.58 -14.08
C GLU A 48 9.67 -3.29 -13.71
N GLU A 49 9.28 -2.01 -13.62
CA GLU A 49 7.97 -1.56 -13.12
C GLU A 49 7.04 -1.03 -14.23
N GLN A 50 7.48 -1.08 -15.49
CA GLN A 50 6.80 -0.42 -16.61
C GLN A 50 5.39 -0.97 -16.88
N ASP A 51 5.13 -2.22 -16.50
CA ASP A 51 3.84 -2.90 -16.68
C ASP A 51 2.86 -2.70 -15.51
N MET A 52 3.29 -2.02 -14.44
CA MET A 52 2.43 -1.74 -13.28
C MET A 52 1.20 -0.91 -13.68
N ARG A 53 0.07 -1.23 -13.04
CA ARG A 53 -1.20 -0.52 -13.24
C ARG A 53 -1.74 -0.06 -11.89
N SER A 54 -2.18 1.18 -11.85
CA SER A 54 -2.80 1.79 -10.69
C SER A 54 -4.19 2.27 -11.06
N ALA A 55 -5.13 2.14 -10.14
CA ALA A 55 -6.49 2.64 -10.28
C ALA A 55 -6.99 3.11 -8.92
N TRP A 56 -7.94 4.04 -8.95
CA TRP A 56 -8.64 4.46 -7.75
C TRP A 56 -9.76 3.49 -7.42
N PHE A 57 -9.84 3.09 -6.16
CA PHE A 57 -10.89 2.23 -5.63
C PHE A 57 -11.52 2.90 -4.41
N THR A 58 -12.82 2.75 -4.28
CA THR A 58 -13.53 3.06 -3.04
C THR A 58 -13.14 2.05 -1.97
N ARG A 59 -13.31 2.46 -0.71
CA ARG A 59 -13.13 1.57 0.44
C ARG A 59 -13.92 0.27 0.32
N SER A 60 -15.18 0.34 -0.11
CA SER A 60 -16.02 -0.85 -0.29
C SER A 60 -15.50 -1.80 -1.36
N GLU A 61 -14.92 -1.27 -2.45
CA GLU A 61 -14.34 -2.10 -3.51
C GLU A 61 -13.10 -2.83 -3.00
N VAL A 62 -12.20 -2.15 -2.28
CA VAL A 62 -11.01 -2.77 -1.69
C VAL A 62 -11.40 -3.88 -0.72
N GLU A 63 -12.34 -3.61 0.19
CA GLU A 63 -12.82 -4.61 1.15
C GLU A 63 -13.49 -5.80 0.45
N GLN A 64 -14.23 -5.58 -0.64
CA GLN A 64 -14.84 -6.66 -1.41
C GLN A 64 -13.78 -7.47 -2.16
N MET A 65 -12.79 -6.83 -2.77
CA MET A 65 -11.66 -7.50 -3.43
C MET A 65 -10.88 -8.40 -2.45
N MET A 66 -10.73 -7.98 -1.18
CA MET A 66 -10.14 -8.83 -0.13
C MET A 66 -11.02 -10.03 0.21
N ARG A 67 -12.34 -9.85 0.32
CA ARG A 67 -13.28 -10.95 0.61
C ARG A 67 -13.37 -11.97 -0.51
N ASP A 68 -13.32 -11.51 -1.75
CA ASP A 68 -13.41 -12.35 -2.94
C ASP A 68 -12.09 -13.03 -3.31
N GLY A 69 -11.00 -12.72 -2.58
CA GLY A 69 -9.68 -13.28 -2.85
C GLY A 69 -9.01 -12.70 -4.09
N VAL A 70 -9.41 -11.51 -4.53
CA VAL A 70 -8.69 -10.74 -5.56
C VAL A 70 -7.45 -10.08 -4.96
N ILE A 71 -7.56 -9.57 -3.72
CA ILE A 71 -6.42 -9.12 -2.91
C ILE A 71 -6.15 -10.16 -1.84
N THR A 72 -5.05 -10.89 -1.99
CA THR A 72 -4.60 -11.91 -1.02
C THR A 72 -3.21 -11.63 -0.48
N ASP A 73 -2.58 -10.53 -0.88
CA ASP A 73 -1.27 -10.15 -0.39
C ASP A 73 -1.34 -9.79 1.11
N ALA A 74 -0.52 -10.47 1.91
CA ALA A 74 -0.55 -10.35 3.36
C ALA A 74 -0.17 -8.95 3.84
N GLN A 75 0.81 -8.31 3.17
CA GLN A 75 1.25 -6.97 3.53
C GLN A 75 0.15 -5.93 3.26
N THR A 76 -0.55 -6.06 2.13
CA THR A 76 -1.71 -5.21 1.77
C THR A 76 -2.84 -5.36 2.79
N MET A 77 -3.23 -6.59 3.15
CA MET A 77 -4.29 -6.83 4.14
C MET A 77 -3.91 -6.29 5.54
N ALA A 78 -2.65 -6.45 5.93
CA ALA A 78 -2.14 -5.93 7.19
C ALA A 78 -2.07 -4.40 7.21
N ALA A 79 -1.63 -3.77 6.12
CA ALA A 79 -1.62 -2.32 5.99
C ALA A 79 -3.03 -1.73 6.09
N TRP A 80 -4.01 -2.35 5.45
CA TRP A 80 -5.42 -1.98 5.58
C TRP A 80 -5.91 -2.07 7.03
N THR A 81 -5.59 -3.17 7.72
CA THR A 81 -5.96 -3.36 9.13
C THR A 81 -5.34 -2.31 10.04
N LEU A 82 -4.04 -2.00 9.86
CA LEU A 82 -3.34 -0.96 10.63
C LEU A 82 -3.94 0.43 10.40
N MET A 83 -4.35 0.75 9.16
CA MET A 83 -5.02 2.00 8.84
C MET A 83 -6.34 2.14 9.63
N LEU A 84 -7.15 1.07 9.68
CA LEU A 84 -8.39 1.06 10.47
C LEU A 84 -8.14 1.20 11.97
N LEU A 85 -7.12 0.52 12.51
CA LEU A 85 -6.74 0.61 13.92
C LEU A 85 -6.19 1.99 14.30
N ALA A 86 -5.59 2.70 13.35
CA ALA A 86 -5.16 4.09 13.52
C ALA A 86 -6.34 5.10 13.48
N GLY A 87 -7.57 4.63 13.21
CA GLY A 87 -8.79 5.45 13.27
C GLY A 87 -9.20 6.10 11.94
N HIS A 88 -8.79 5.53 10.82
CA HIS A 88 -9.12 6.01 9.46
C HIS A 88 -10.17 5.14 8.75
#